data_AF-A0A8T5QB52-F1
#
_entry.id   AF-A0A8T5QB52-F1
#
_cell.length_a   1.000
_cell.length_b   1.000
_cell.length_c   1.000
_cell.angle_alpha   90.00
_cell.angle_beta   90.00
_cell.angle_gamma   90.00
#
_symmetry.space_group_name_H-M   'P 1'
#
loop_
_entity.id
_entity.type
_entity.pdbx_description
1 polymer ?
#
loop_
_entity_poly.entity_id
_entity_poly.type
_entity_poly.pdbx_seq_one_letter_code
_entity_poly.pdbx_strand_id
1 'polypeptide(L)'
;MKKNKIAKKVAESIVSDIKSSNLFKLVSSSFKALFKRWPLLFASILVDFLFIFFLTGAAFLINLKLIEKATALMQLTGEMTGGMANALGMTTATSITQDAQFQSLLTSIFKNFLLLVLVSFFLWIIFQGISWFFAYRMSQEKNRLPFLIFWKNFALETIPFYIVYFLTAFITGLLAFRIGSRTASLLFIIITVLTFYFGSLCYTITNRYAYQNFKQCFIYGTKKFTKVIQSILFLIVFFFIIQFVFWIIFSLTGWALLPGIILIMPAIVFARILLFKTAALYWQPKKHVKKK
;
A
#
# COMPACT_ATOMS: atom_id res chain seq x y z
N MET A 1 -23.38 4.45 48.48
CA MET A 1 -24.33 4.30 47.34
C MET A 1 -24.38 5.46 46.34
N LYS A 2 -24.21 6.75 46.70
CA LYS A 2 -24.31 7.88 45.74
C LYS A 2 -23.23 7.94 44.63
N LYS A 3 -21.98 7.53 44.90
CA LYS A 3 -20.88 7.53 43.91
C LYS A 3 -21.13 6.59 42.70
N ASN A 4 -21.74 5.41 42.92
CA ASN A 4 -22.06 4.48 41.83
C ASN A 4 -23.16 5.00 40.87
N LYS A 5 -24.10 5.82 41.36
CA LYS A 5 -25.12 6.44 40.51
C LYS A 5 -24.54 7.52 39.59
N ILE A 6 -23.56 8.30 40.07
CA ILE A 6 -22.90 9.33 39.25
C ILE A 6 -22.03 8.68 38.17
N ALA A 7 -21.21 7.68 38.52
CA ALA A 7 -20.38 6.96 37.55
C ALA A 7 -21.21 6.29 36.45
N LYS A 8 -22.35 5.66 36.80
CA LYS A 8 -23.27 5.05 35.83
C LYS A 8 -23.88 6.09 34.87
N LYS A 9 -24.32 7.24 35.40
CA LYS A 9 -24.94 8.31 34.60
C LYS A 9 -23.94 8.99 33.64
N VAL A 10 -22.69 9.15 34.07
CA VAL A 10 -21.60 9.66 33.22
C VAL A 10 -21.25 8.65 32.12
N ALA A 11 -21.14 7.36 32.45
CA ALA A 11 -20.91 6.31 31.47
C ALA A 11 -22.04 6.22 30.43
N GLU A 12 -23.30 6.33 30.86
CA GLU A 12 -24.46 6.33 29.96
C GLU A 12 -24.48 7.56 29.04
N SER A 13 -24.13 8.75 29.55
CA SER A 13 -23.99 9.97 28.73
C SER A 13 -22.89 9.80 27.68
N ILE A 14 -21.69 9.35 28.09
CA ILE A 14 -20.56 9.13 27.17
C ILE A 14 -20.91 8.10 26.11
N VAL A 15 -21.56 6.99 26.47
CA VAL A 15 -21.99 5.96 25.51
C VAL A 15 -23.06 6.51 24.55
N SER A 16 -23.96 7.36 25.03
CA SER A 16 -24.98 8.00 24.19
C SER A 16 -24.37 8.99 23.20
N ASP A 17 -23.38 9.77 23.63
CA ASP A 17 -22.64 10.73 22.78
C ASP A 17 -21.75 10.00 21.76
N ILE A 18 -21.14 8.87 22.16
CA ILE A 18 -20.40 8.01 21.23
C ILE A 18 -21.33 7.39 20.19
N LYS A 19 -22.50 6.87 20.60
CA LYS A 19 -23.48 6.27 19.67
C LYS A 19 -24.12 7.29 18.73
N SER A 20 -24.31 8.53 19.18
CA SER A 20 -24.83 9.62 18.35
C SER A 20 -23.79 10.16 17.36
N SER A 21 -22.50 9.94 17.64
CA SER A 21 -21.41 10.38 16.77
C SER A 21 -21.53 9.83 15.34
N ASN A 22 -21.24 10.71 14.38
CA ASN A 22 -21.22 10.34 12.96
C ASN A 22 -20.22 9.20 12.67
N LEU A 23 -19.13 9.08 13.45
CA LEU A 23 -18.14 8.03 13.31
C LEU A 23 -18.71 6.65 13.69
N PHE A 24 -19.41 6.53 14.82
CA PHE A 24 -20.01 5.27 15.24
C PHE A 24 -21.05 4.77 14.23
N LYS A 25 -21.91 5.67 13.73
CA LYS A 25 -22.87 5.35 12.66
C LYS A 25 -22.14 4.89 11.39
N LEU A 26 -21.03 5.54 11.03
CA LEU A 26 -20.23 5.18 9.86
C LEU A 26 -19.61 3.78 10.00
N VAL A 27 -18.96 3.51 11.13
CA VAL A 27 -18.34 2.22 11.47
C VAL A 27 -19.39 1.11 11.48
N SER A 28 -20.51 1.30 12.21
CA SER A 28 -21.61 0.34 12.27
C SER A 28 -22.20 0.06 10.89
N SER A 29 -22.43 1.09 10.08
CA SER A 29 -22.92 0.92 8.71
C SER A 29 -21.90 0.19 7.82
N SER A 30 -20.60 0.39 8.03
CA SER A 30 -19.53 -0.27 7.27
C SER A 30 -19.48 -1.76 7.61
N PHE A 31 -19.59 -2.10 8.90
CA PHE A 31 -19.71 -3.49 9.36
C PHE A 31 -20.95 -4.17 8.76
N LYS A 32 -22.11 -3.50 8.80
CA LYS A 32 -23.33 -4.04 8.19
C LYS A 32 -23.17 -4.28 6.69
N ALA A 33 -22.46 -3.40 5.97
CA ALA A 33 -22.19 -3.56 4.55
C ALA A 33 -21.27 -4.77 4.26
N LEU A 34 -20.26 -4.98 5.11
CA LEU A 34 -19.33 -6.10 5.03
C LEU A 34 -20.06 -7.45 5.10
N PHE A 35 -20.91 -7.65 6.12
CA PHE A 35 -21.63 -8.91 6.32
C PHE A 35 -22.83 -9.10 5.39
N LYS A 36 -23.53 -8.02 5.02
CA LYS A 36 -24.66 -8.10 4.06
C LYS A 36 -24.22 -8.62 2.69
N ARG A 37 -22.96 -8.41 2.31
CA ARG A 37 -22.41 -8.80 1.01
C ARG A 37 -21.21 -9.72 1.16
N TRP A 38 -21.33 -10.72 2.03
CA TRP A 38 -20.27 -11.67 2.33
C TRP A 38 -19.60 -12.31 1.08
N PRO A 39 -20.28 -12.61 -0.04
CA PRO A 39 -19.58 -13.18 -1.21
C PRO A 39 -18.56 -12.20 -1.82
N LEU A 40 -18.86 -10.90 -1.80
CA LEU A 40 -17.92 -9.86 -2.27
C LEU A 40 -16.75 -9.66 -1.29
N LEU A 41 -16.98 -9.88 0.01
CA LEU A 41 -15.91 -9.88 1.00
C LEU A 41 -14.92 -11.01 0.71
N PHE A 42 -15.40 -12.25 0.55
CA PHE A 42 -14.53 -13.39 0.22
C PHE A 42 -13.82 -13.20 -1.12
N ALA A 43 -14.51 -12.68 -2.14
CA ALA A 43 -13.87 -12.36 -3.42
C ALA A 43 -12.76 -11.32 -3.28
N SER A 44 -12.96 -10.27 -2.46
CA SER A 44 -11.93 -9.26 -2.18
C SER A 44 -10.74 -9.84 -1.44
N ILE A 45 -10.98 -10.68 -0.44
CA ILE A 45 -9.92 -11.38 0.32
C ILE A 45 -9.13 -12.31 -0.60
N LEU A 46 -9.81 -13.09 -1.45
CA LEU A 46 -9.17 -13.99 -2.40
C LEU A 46 -8.30 -13.21 -3.41
N VAL A 47 -8.79 -12.09 -3.93
CA VAL A 47 -8.03 -11.24 -4.85
C VAL A 47 -6.79 -10.63 -4.18
N ASP A 48 -6.90 -10.17 -2.93
CA ASP A 48 -5.74 -9.69 -2.16
C ASP A 48 -4.74 -10.83 -1.86
N PHE A 49 -5.23 -12.05 -1.60
CA PHE A 49 -4.36 -13.21 -1.41
C PHE A 49 -3.63 -13.60 -2.70
N LEU A 50 -4.33 -13.65 -3.84
CA LEU A 50 -3.74 -13.90 -5.14
C LEU A 50 -2.71 -12.83 -5.49
N PHE A 51 -2.99 -11.56 -5.18
CA PHE A 51 -2.01 -10.48 -5.35
C PHE A 51 -0.70 -10.76 -4.61
N ILE A 52 -0.78 -11.09 -3.31
CA ILE A 52 0.42 -11.40 -2.51
C ILE A 52 1.13 -12.63 -3.09
N PHE A 53 0.38 -13.67 -3.45
CA PHE A 53 0.94 -14.91 -4.01
C PHE A 53 1.70 -14.66 -5.31
N PHE A 54 1.07 -14.00 -6.30
CA PHE A 54 1.71 -13.70 -7.58
C PHE A 54 2.86 -12.69 -7.45
N LEU A 55 2.71 -11.66 -6.60
CA LEU A 55 3.79 -10.70 -6.36
C LEU A 55 4.99 -11.36 -5.71
N THR A 56 4.77 -12.21 -4.71
CA THR A 56 5.85 -12.94 -4.01
C THR A 56 6.52 -13.93 -4.96
N GLY A 57 5.75 -14.67 -5.77
CA GLY A 57 6.30 -15.58 -6.77
C GLY A 57 7.13 -14.85 -7.84
N ALA A 58 6.62 -13.74 -8.38
CA ALA A 58 7.35 -12.92 -9.34
C ALA A 58 8.62 -12.31 -8.72
N ALA A 59 8.52 -11.75 -7.52
CA ALA A 59 9.64 -11.19 -6.80
C ALA A 59 10.70 -12.25 -6.51
N PHE A 60 10.31 -13.46 -6.09
CA PHE A 60 11.21 -14.57 -5.86
C PHE A 60 12.00 -14.95 -7.13
N LEU A 61 11.30 -15.18 -8.25
CA LEU A 61 11.93 -15.58 -9.52
C LEU A 61 12.88 -14.50 -10.06
N ILE A 62 12.51 -13.22 -9.94
CA ILE A 62 13.36 -12.12 -10.42
C ILE A 62 14.52 -11.85 -9.45
N ASN A 63 14.29 -11.93 -8.13
CA ASN A 63 15.34 -11.76 -7.13
C ASN A 63 16.40 -12.84 -7.20
N LEU A 64 16.03 -14.10 -7.50
CA LEU A 64 17.02 -15.15 -7.76
C LEU A 64 17.99 -14.75 -8.88
N LYS A 65 17.45 -14.29 -10.01
CA LYS A 65 18.27 -13.78 -11.13
C LYS A 65 19.10 -12.56 -10.74
N LEU A 66 18.56 -11.66 -9.92
CA LEU A 66 19.29 -10.48 -9.45
C LEU A 66 20.46 -10.87 -8.55
N ILE A 67 20.25 -11.81 -7.61
CA ILE A 67 21.28 -12.32 -6.71
C ILE A 67 22.37 -13.01 -7.52
N GLU A 68 22.03 -13.90 -8.44
CA GLU A 68 23.00 -14.57 -9.32
C GLU A 68 23.90 -13.57 -10.07
N LYS A 69 23.30 -12.52 -10.65
CA LYS A 69 24.06 -11.48 -11.38
C LYS A 69 24.84 -10.56 -10.46
N ALA A 70 24.31 -10.24 -9.27
CA ALA A 70 25.00 -9.45 -8.26
C ALA A 70 26.21 -10.21 -7.70
N THR A 71 26.08 -11.50 -7.41
CA THR A 71 27.18 -12.36 -6.97
C THR A 71 28.26 -12.46 -8.06
N ALA A 72 27.87 -12.66 -9.32
CA ALA A 72 28.83 -12.65 -10.43
C ALA A 72 29.56 -11.30 -10.56
N LEU A 73 28.86 -10.18 -10.36
CA LEU A 73 29.46 -8.84 -10.37
C LEU A 73 30.43 -8.65 -9.21
N MET A 74 30.08 -9.14 -8.00
CA MET A 74 30.96 -9.09 -6.84
C MET A 74 32.23 -9.92 -7.04
N GLN A 75 32.11 -11.11 -7.63
CA GLN A 75 33.25 -11.96 -7.98
C GLN A 75 34.16 -11.26 -8.99
N LEU A 76 33.61 -10.72 -10.08
CA LEU A 76 34.37 -9.98 -11.09
C LEU A 76 35.08 -8.76 -10.49
N THR A 77 34.41 -8.02 -9.60
CA THR A 77 35.01 -6.87 -8.90
C THR A 77 36.16 -7.31 -7.98
N GLY A 78 36.03 -8.45 -7.31
CA GLY A 78 37.08 -9.08 -6.50
C GLY A 78 38.28 -9.51 -7.34
N GLU A 79 38.05 -10.10 -8.51
CA GLU A 79 39.09 -10.48 -9.47
C GLU A 79 39.82 -9.26 -10.03
N MET A 80 39.10 -8.18 -10.37
CA MET A 80 39.71 -6.93 -10.85
C MET A 80 40.58 -6.27 -9.77
N THR A 81 40.13 -6.24 -8.52
CA THR A 81 40.91 -5.69 -7.40
C THR A 81 42.11 -6.56 -7.03
N GLY A 82 41.96 -7.90 -7.07
CA GLY A 82 43.06 -8.83 -6.86
C GLY A 82 44.09 -8.83 -8.00
N GLY A 83 43.65 -8.65 -9.25
CA GLY A 83 44.51 -8.52 -10.44
C GLY A 83 45.30 -7.22 -10.46
N MET A 84 44.70 -6.11 -10.02
CA MET A 84 45.38 -4.82 -9.83
C MET A 84 46.45 -4.87 -8.73
N ALA A 85 46.27 -5.69 -7.68
CA ALA A 85 47.29 -5.89 -6.65
C ALA A 85 48.52 -6.66 -7.15
N ASN A 86 48.37 -7.48 -8.20
CA ASN A 86 49.44 -8.29 -8.82
C ASN A 86 49.93 -7.67 -10.15
N ALA A 87 50.09 -6.34 -10.17
CA ALA A 87 50.22 -5.43 -11.32
C ALA A 87 51.21 -5.75 -12.48
N LEU A 88 51.92 -6.88 -12.50
CA LEU A 88 52.90 -7.24 -13.53
C LEU A 88 52.31 -8.03 -14.73
N GLY A 89 51.02 -8.41 -14.72
CA GLY A 89 50.48 -9.38 -15.70
C GLY A 89 49.19 -9.03 -16.46
N MET A 90 48.51 -7.92 -16.18
CA MET A 90 47.26 -7.60 -16.88
C MET A 90 47.53 -7.02 -18.28
N THR A 91 47.25 -7.82 -19.32
CA THR A 91 47.25 -7.35 -20.70
C THR A 91 46.06 -6.43 -20.98
N THR A 92 46.19 -5.52 -21.95
CA THR A 92 45.12 -4.60 -22.38
C THR A 92 43.87 -5.34 -22.89
N ALA A 93 44.03 -6.57 -23.39
CA ALA A 93 42.91 -7.42 -23.82
C ALA A 93 42.10 -7.97 -22.63
N THR A 94 42.77 -8.33 -21.53
CA THR A 94 42.12 -8.77 -20.30
C THR A 94 41.32 -7.65 -19.62
N SER A 95 41.81 -6.40 -19.61
CA SER A 95 41.06 -5.26 -19.05
C SER A 95 39.81 -4.91 -19.88
N ILE A 96 39.92 -4.90 -21.22
CA ILE A 96 38.77 -4.64 -22.11
C ILE A 96 37.68 -5.71 -21.94
N THR A 97 38.06 -6.97 -21.78
CA THR A 97 37.11 -8.08 -21.61
C THR A 97 36.39 -8.01 -20.26
N GLN A 98 37.11 -7.67 -19.19
CA GLN A 98 36.54 -7.46 -17.85
C GLN A 98 35.57 -6.28 -17.82
N ASP A 99 35.91 -5.16 -18.47
CA ASP A 99 35.02 -4.00 -18.59
C ASP A 99 33.73 -4.34 -19.36
N ALA A 100 33.83 -5.08 -20.47
CA ALA A 100 32.66 -5.51 -21.23
C ALA A 100 31.75 -6.45 -20.43
N GLN A 101 32.32 -7.38 -19.66
CA GLN A 101 31.57 -8.27 -18.77
C GLN A 101 30.91 -7.49 -17.62
N PHE A 102 31.61 -6.52 -17.02
CA PHE A 102 31.09 -5.65 -15.97
C PHE A 102 29.86 -4.86 -16.46
N GLN A 103 29.98 -4.21 -17.63
CA GLN A 103 28.87 -3.46 -18.24
C GLN A 103 27.67 -4.36 -18.58
N SER A 104 27.93 -5.58 -19.07
CA SER A 104 26.89 -6.57 -19.36
C SER A 104 26.13 -7.01 -18.10
N LEU A 105 26.85 -7.25 -17.00
CA LEU A 105 26.26 -7.61 -15.70
C LEU A 105 25.45 -6.46 -15.11
N LEU A 106 25.99 -5.24 -15.09
CA LEU A 106 25.25 -4.05 -14.65
C LEU A 106 23.97 -3.83 -15.46
N THR A 107 24.07 -3.93 -16.79
CA THR A 107 22.90 -3.80 -17.67
C THR A 107 21.86 -4.89 -17.38
N SER A 108 22.30 -6.12 -17.10
CA SER A 108 21.40 -7.22 -16.76
C SER A 108 20.71 -7.01 -15.41
N ILE A 109 21.43 -6.53 -14.39
CA ILE A 109 20.87 -6.16 -13.08
C ILE A 109 19.82 -5.07 -13.27
N PHE A 110 20.14 -4.01 -14.01
CA PHE A 110 19.20 -2.91 -14.26
C PHE A 110 17.94 -3.39 -15.01
N LYS A 111 18.09 -4.24 -16.03
CA LYS A 111 16.96 -4.84 -16.77
C LYS A 111 16.06 -5.67 -15.86
N ASN A 112 16.62 -6.53 -15.02
CA ASN A 112 15.85 -7.36 -14.09
C ASN A 112 15.16 -6.51 -13.01
N PHE A 113 15.81 -5.44 -12.54
CA PHE A 113 15.21 -4.49 -11.62
C PHE A 113 14.02 -3.76 -12.26
N LEU A 114 14.16 -3.25 -13.49
CA LEU A 114 13.07 -2.62 -14.23
C LEU A 114 11.91 -3.59 -14.47
N LEU A 115 12.22 -4.85 -14.78
CA LEU A 115 11.21 -5.90 -14.91
C LEU A 115 10.43 -6.12 -13.61
N LEU A 116 11.11 -6.14 -12.45
CA LEU A 116 10.45 -6.25 -11.14
C LEU A 116 9.48 -5.08 -10.89
N VAL A 117 9.90 -3.85 -11.22
CA VAL A 117 9.06 -2.65 -11.14
C VAL A 117 7.82 -2.81 -12.02
N LEU A 118 8.00 -3.16 -13.29
CA LEU A 118 6.88 -3.29 -14.23
C LEU A 118 5.91 -4.41 -13.83
N VAL A 119 6.41 -5.58 -13.45
CA VAL A 119 5.56 -6.70 -13.03
C VAL A 119 4.77 -6.34 -11.78
N SER A 120 5.42 -5.76 -10.77
CA SER A 120 4.70 -5.35 -9.55
C SER A 120 3.67 -4.25 -9.83
N PHE A 121 3.91 -3.35 -10.79
CA PHE A 121 2.95 -2.34 -11.23
C PHE A 121 1.70 -2.95 -11.85
N PHE A 122 1.88 -3.86 -12.81
CA PHE A 122 0.76 -4.51 -13.48
C PHE A 122 -0.04 -5.38 -12.52
N LEU A 123 0.63 -6.16 -11.66
CA LEU A 123 -0.03 -6.94 -10.62
C LEU A 123 -0.83 -6.03 -9.67
N TRP A 124 -0.26 -4.89 -9.27
CA TRP A 124 -0.99 -3.92 -8.44
C TRP A 124 -2.26 -3.44 -9.14
N ILE A 125 -2.18 -2.95 -10.37
CA ILE A 125 -3.37 -2.44 -11.09
C ILE A 125 -4.45 -3.50 -11.26
N ILE A 126 -4.06 -4.73 -11.63
CA ILE A 126 -5.01 -5.81 -11.90
C ILE A 126 -5.71 -6.21 -10.59
N PHE A 127 -4.95 -6.67 -9.60
CA PHE A 127 -5.56 -7.23 -8.39
C PHE A 127 -6.10 -6.15 -7.46
N GLN A 128 -5.34 -5.08 -7.19
CA GLN A 128 -5.83 -4.02 -6.32
C GLN A 128 -7.00 -3.28 -6.98
N GLY A 129 -6.99 -3.06 -8.29
CA GLY A 129 -8.13 -2.46 -8.99
C GLY A 129 -9.44 -3.25 -8.79
N ILE A 130 -9.38 -4.58 -8.87
CA ILE A 130 -10.53 -5.47 -8.60
C ILE A 130 -10.93 -5.41 -7.12
N SER A 131 -9.96 -5.51 -6.21
CA SER A 131 -10.19 -5.50 -4.76
C SER A 131 -10.83 -4.19 -4.28
N TRP A 132 -10.34 -3.06 -4.77
CA TRP A 132 -10.92 -1.73 -4.54
C TRP A 132 -12.32 -1.59 -5.15
N PHE A 133 -12.56 -2.19 -6.33
CA PHE A 133 -13.89 -2.20 -6.92
C PHE A 133 -14.91 -2.98 -6.08
N PHE A 134 -14.52 -4.11 -5.48
CA PHE A 134 -15.41 -4.84 -4.57
C PHE A 134 -15.75 -4.01 -3.32
N ALA A 135 -14.77 -3.33 -2.73
CA ALA A 135 -15.02 -2.40 -1.62
C ALA A 135 -15.96 -1.25 -2.03
N TYR A 136 -15.77 -0.66 -3.21
CA TYR A 136 -16.67 0.34 -3.78
C TYR A 136 -18.09 -0.20 -3.97
N ARG A 137 -18.23 -1.42 -4.52
CA ARG A 137 -19.53 -2.07 -4.69
C ARG A 137 -20.20 -2.27 -3.34
N MET A 138 -19.47 -2.72 -2.32
CA MET A 138 -20.01 -2.91 -0.97
C MET A 138 -20.45 -1.61 -0.30
N SER A 139 -19.75 -0.49 -0.56
CA SER A 139 -20.05 0.80 0.05
C SER A 139 -21.24 1.55 -0.60
N GLN A 140 -21.47 1.37 -1.91
CA GLN A 140 -22.51 2.10 -2.66
C GLN A 140 -23.85 1.36 -2.75
N GLU A 141 -24.93 2.10 -2.50
CA GLU A 141 -26.31 1.61 -2.64
C GLU A 141 -26.97 2.02 -3.96
N LYS A 142 -26.81 3.29 -4.41
CA LYS A 142 -27.63 3.86 -5.50
C LYS A 142 -26.88 4.27 -6.79
N ASN A 143 -25.60 4.65 -6.74
CA ASN A 143 -24.85 5.06 -7.95
C ASN A 143 -23.61 4.19 -8.13
N ARG A 144 -23.69 3.21 -9.03
CA ARG A 144 -22.61 2.24 -9.27
C ARG A 144 -21.95 2.51 -10.63
N LEU A 145 -20.67 2.87 -10.60
CA LEU A 145 -19.84 2.91 -11.80
C LEU A 145 -19.66 1.49 -12.37
N PRO A 146 -19.67 1.32 -13.70
CA PRO A 146 -19.24 0.08 -14.36
C PRO A 146 -17.79 -0.25 -14.00
N PHE A 147 -17.47 -1.54 -13.90
CA PHE A 147 -16.14 -2.02 -13.52
C PHE A 147 -15.03 -1.41 -14.39
N LEU A 148 -15.17 -1.45 -15.72
CA LEU A 148 -14.15 -0.95 -16.64
C LEU A 148 -13.85 0.55 -16.45
N ILE A 149 -14.87 1.36 -16.13
CA ILE A 149 -14.68 2.79 -15.87
C ILE A 149 -13.95 2.99 -14.54
N PHE A 150 -14.35 2.26 -13.50
CA PHE A 150 -13.66 2.31 -12.21
C PHE A 150 -12.21 1.87 -12.34
N TRP A 151 -11.96 0.72 -12.96
CA TRP A 151 -10.63 0.13 -13.12
C TRP A 151 -9.71 1.02 -13.96
N LYS A 152 -10.20 1.58 -15.07
CA LYS A 152 -9.45 2.55 -15.87
C LYS A 152 -9.05 3.76 -15.03
N ASN A 153 -9.99 4.33 -14.28
CA ASN A 153 -9.70 5.52 -13.47
C ASN A 153 -8.73 5.20 -12.33
N PHE A 154 -8.87 4.03 -11.69
CA PHE A 154 -7.93 3.51 -10.70
C PHE A 154 -6.52 3.36 -11.28
N ALA A 155 -6.39 2.77 -12.48
CA ALA A 155 -5.11 2.60 -13.15
C ALA A 155 -4.42 3.95 -13.43
N LEU A 156 -5.18 4.93 -13.95
CA LEU A 156 -4.67 6.27 -14.23
C LEU A 156 -4.29 7.03 -12.95
N GLU A 157 -5.07 6.86 -11.88
CA GLU A 157 -4.77 7.45 -10.58
C GLU A 157 -3.54 6.81 -9.92
N THR A 158 -3.29 5.52 -10.16
CA THR A 158 -2.16 4.77 -9.60
C THR A 158 -0.82 5.22 -10.17
N ILE A 159 -0.74 5.53 -11.47
CA ILE A 159 0.52 5.85 -12.18
C ILE A 159 1.41 6.85 -11.41
N PRO A 160 0.95 8.09 -11.08
CA PRO A 160 1.81 9.07 -10.43
C PRO A 160 2.23 8.65 -9.02
N PHE A 161 1.34 8.02 -8.23
CA PHE A 161 1.73 7.54 -6.89
C PHE A 161 2.77 6.43 -6.97
N TYR A 162 2.64 5.56 -7.98
CA TYR A 162 3.60 4.50 -8.23
C TYR A 162 4.96 5.08 -8.64
N ILE A 163 4.97 6.05 -9.57
CA ILE A 163 6.22 6.75 -9.97
C ILE A 163 6.89 7.40 -8.75
N VAL A 164 6.12 8.12 -7.91
CA VAL A 164 6.65 8.75 -6.69
C VAL A 164 7.21 7.69 -5.74
N TYR A 165 6.52 6.57 -5.52
CA TYR A 165 7.00 5.48 -4.68
C TYR A 165 8.34 4.91 -5.16
N PHE A 166 8.48 4.65 -6.47
CA PHE A 166 9.71 4.12 -7.04
C PHE A 166 10.86 5.11 -7.03
N LEU A 167 10.61 6.38 -7.40
CA LEU A 167 11.63 7.43 -7.32
C LEU A 167 12.10 7.61 -5.88
N THR A 168 11.19 7.52 -4.92
CA THR A 168 11.55 7.58 -3.49
C THR A 168 12.44 6.41 -3.12
N ALA A 169 12.08 5.17 -3.46
CA ALA A 169 12.89 3.99 -3.17
C ALA A 169 14.30 4.09 -3.79
N PHE A 170 14.38 4.58 -5.03
CA PHE A 170 15.65 4.76 -5.73
C PHE A 170 16.51 5.85 -5.07
N ILE A 171 15.95 7.03 -4.82
CA ILE A 171 16.66 8.16 -4.22
C ILE A 171 17.10 7.83 -2.79
N THR A 172 16.26 7.20 -1.97
CA THR A 172 16.64 6.82 -0.61
C THR A 172 17.72 5.74 -0.61
N GLY A 173 17.71 4.82 -1.57
CA GLY A 173 18.79 3.87 -1.80
C GLY A 173 20.13 4.56 -2.08
N LEU A 174 20.14 5.59 -2.94
CA LEU A 174 21.35 6.38 -3.21
C LEU A 174 21.78 7.22 -2.00
N LEU A 175 20.84 7.80 -1.26
CA LEU A 175 21.14 8.61 -0.08
C LEU A 175 21.68 7.78 1.08
N ALA A 176 21.33 6.49 1.18
CA ALA A 176 21.81 5.60 2.23
C ALA A 176 23.35 5.56 2.32
N PHE A 177 24.05 5.73 1.18
CA PHE A 177 25.51 5.82 1.13
C PHE A 177 26.09 7.10 1.74
N ARG A 178 25.30 8.19 1.83
CA ARG A 178 25.75 9.51 2.34
C ARG A 178 25.27 9.82 3.75
N ILE A 179 24.00 9.53 4.05
CA ILE A 179 23.35 9.91 5.33
C ILE A 179 23.14 8.72 6.28
N GLY A 180 23.63 7.54 5.90
CA GLY A 180 23.48 6.30 6.64
C GLY A 180 22.13 5.60 6.39
N SER A 181 22.15 4.28 6.46
CA SER A 181 21.01 3.40 6.15
C SER A 181 19.78 3.67 7.02
N ARG A 182 19.97 3.95 8.32
CA ARG A 182 18.87 4.18 9.28
C ARG A 182 18.07 5.44 8.94
N THR A 183 18.76 6.56 8.68
CA THR A 183 18.13 7.84 8.35
C THR A 183 17.41 7.76 7.00
N ALA A 184 18.06 7.17 5.98
CA ALA A 184 17.45 6.95 4.68
C ALA A 184 16.19 6.05 4.76
N SER A 185 16.22 5.02 5.61
CA SER A 185 15.07 4.13 5.84
C SER A 185 13.89 4.85 6.50
N LEU A 186 14.14 5.73 7.48
CA LEU A 186 13.08 6.53 8.10
C LEU A 186 12.42 7.48 7.09
N LEU A 187 13.22 8.17 6.26
CA LEU A 187 12.70 9.02 5.19
C LEU A 187 11.87 8.22 4.18
N PHE A 188 12.36 7.04 3.79
CA PHE A 188 11.63 6.14 2.90
C PHE A 188 10.26 5.74 3.47
N ILE A 189 10.21 5.37 4.76
CA ILE A 189 8.97 4.98 5.44
C ILE A 189 7.98 6.16 5.46
N ILE A 190 8.44 7.36 5.84
CA ILE A 190 7.57 8.56 5.92
C ILE A 190 6.96 8.86 4.55
N ILE A 191 7.77 8.93 3.50
CA ILE A 191 7.31 9.24 2.15
C ILE A 191 6.39 8.13 1.62
N THR A 192 6.70 6.87 1.94
CA THR A 192 5.84 5.72 1.60
C THR A 192 4.46 5.87 2.24
N VAL A 193 4.40 6.15 3.55
CA VAL A 193 3.12 6.34 4.26
C VAL A 193 2.31 7.48 3.66
N LEU A 194 2.96 8.61 3.33
CA LEU A 194 2.28 9.74 2.68
C LEU A 194 1.76 9.38 1.28
N THR A 195 2.56 8.67 0.49
CA THR A 195 2.19 8.23 -0.86
C THR A 195 1.00 7.27 -0.82
N PHE A 196 1.01 6.30 0.11
CA PHE A 196 -0.11 5.38 0.32
C PHE A 196 -1.36 6.09 0.84
N TYR A 197 -1.20 7.08 1.73
CA TYR A 197 -2.30 7.88 2.26
C TYR A 197 -3.03 8.65 1.15
N PHE A 198 -2.29 9.44 0.36
CA PHE A 198 -2.88 10.22 -0.73
C PHE A 198 -3.37 9.32 -1.87
N GLY A 199 -2.65 8.24 -2.20
CA GLY A 199 -3.10 7.25 -3.18
C GLY A 199 -4.45 6.64 -2.81
N SER A 200 -4.58 6.15 -1.57
CA SER A 200 -5.82 5.57 -1.06
C SER A 200 -6.98 6.55 -1.08
N LEU A 201 -6.74 7.82 -0.74
CA LEU A 201 -7.76 8.86 -0.83
C LEU A 201 -8.20 9.11 -2.27
N CYS A 202 -7.25 9.19 -3.20
CA CYS A 202 -7.58 9.45 -4.59
C CYS A 202 -8.43 8.30 -5.17
N TYR A 203 -8.09 7.05 -4.85
CA TYR A 203 -8.87 5.86 -5.22
C TYR A 203 -10.29 5.83 -4.63
N THR A 204 -10.55 6.60 -3.55
CA THR A 204 -11.87 6.68 -2.92
C THR A 204 -12.75 7.77 -3.53
N ILE A 205 -12.13 8.81 -4.07
CA ILE A 205 -12.79 9.98 -4.68
C ILE A 205 -12.99 9.76 -6.19
N THR A 206 -12.47 8.66 -6.75
CA THR A 206 -12.55 8.29 -8.16
C THR A 206 -13.96 8.50 -8.73
N ASN A 207 -14.15 9.66 -9.38
CA ASN A 207 -15.35 10.01 -10.12
C ASN A 207 -15.23 9.53 -11.57
N ARG A 208 -16.22 9.85 -12.42
CA ARG A 208 -16.19 9.57 -13.87
C ARG A 208 -14.93 10.11 -14.57
N TYR A 209 -14.21 11.07 -13.97
CA TYR A 209 -12.99 11.69 -14.52
C TYR A 209 -11.81 11.56 -13.53
N ALA A 210 -10.85 10.69 -13.82
CA ALA A 210 -9.70 10.38 -12.96
C ALA A 210 -8.77 11.59 -12.65
N TYR A 211 -8.37 12.34 -13.69
CA TYR A 211 -7.35 13.39 -13.56
C TYR A 211 -7.79 14.63 -12.78
N GLN A 212 -9.09 14.93 -12.76
CA GLN A 212 -9.61 16.07 -12.00
C GLN A 212 -9.63 15.81 -10.49
N ASN A 213 -9.43 14.56 -10.07
CA ASN A 213 -9.52 14.15 -8.67
C ASN A 213 -8.23 14.41 -7.89
N PHE A 214 -7.05 14.58 -8.50
CA PHE A 214 -5.79 14.75 -7.76
C PHE A 214 -5.78 16.00 -6.88
N LYS A 215 -5.99 17.19 -7.45
CA LYS A 215 -6.06 18.45 -6.69
C LYS A 215 -7.14 18.38 -5.60
N GLN A 216 -8.26 17.78 -5.95
CA GLN A 216 -9.41 17.59 -5.08
C GLN A 216 -9.09 16.66 -3.89
N CYS A 217 -8.40 15.56 -4.14
CA CYS A 217 -7.89 14.58 -3.18
C CYS A 217 -6.88 15.22 -2.21
N PHE A 218 -5.95 16.05 -2.69
CA PHE A 218 -5.04 16.81 -1.83
C PHE A 218 -5.79 17.82 -0.94
N ILE A 219 -6.74 18.58 -1.49
CA ILE A 219 -7.55 19.52 -0.71
C ILE A 219 -8.40 18.78 0.33
N TYR A 220 -8.97 17.63 -0.02
CA TYR A 220 -9.74 16.80 0.90
C TYR A 220 -8.86 16.25 2.03
N GLY A 221 -7.74 15.60 1.67
CA GLY A 221 -6.83 14.96 2.61
C GLY A 221 -6.25 15.94 3.61
N THR A 222 -5.97 17.18 3.20
CA THR A 222 -5.47 18.22 4.10
C THR A 222 -6.58 18.87 4.94
N LYS A 223 -7.69 19.30 4.34
CA LYS A 223 -8.75 20.03 5.08
C LYS A 223 -9.64 19.15 5.96
N LYS A 224 -9.79 17.87 5.62
CA LYS A 224 -10.61 16.90 6.37
C LYS A 224 -9.75 15.79 6.97
N PHE A 225 -8.46 16.05 7.15
CA PHE A 225 -7.46 15.11 7.68
C PHE A 225 -7.96 14.35 8.91
N THR A 226 -8.48 15.05 9.91
CA THR A 226 -8.95 14.47 11.18
C THR A 226 -10.01 13.38 10.99
N LYS A 227 -10.89 13.51 10.00
CA LYS A 227 -11.96 12.52 9.73
C LYS A 227 -11.43 11.30 8.97
N VAL A 228 -10.50 11.51 8.05
CA VAL A 228 -9.84 10.43 7.31
C VAL A 228 -8.92 9.64 8.23
N ILE A 229 -8.08 10.32 9.02
CA ILE A 229 -7.13 9.64 9.91
C ILE A 229 -7.83 8.86 11.02
N GLN A 230 -9.02 9.27 11.48
CA GLN A 230 -9.83 8.45 12.39
C GLN A 230 -10.18 7.08 11.79
N SER A 231 -10.45 7.01 10.48
CA SER A 231 -10.72 5.75 9.79
C SER A 231 -9.46 4.87 9.69
N ILE A 232 -8.30 5.50 9.49
CA ILE A 232 -7.00 4.82 9.41
C ILE A 232 -6.51 4.36 10.80
N LEU A 233 -6.67 5.20 11.83
CA LEU A 233 -6.35 4.87 13.22
C LEU A 233 -7.18 3.69 13.71
N PHE A 234 -8.44 3.59 13.31
CA PHE A 234 -9.26 2.41 13.61
C PHE A 234 -8.64 1.13 13.03
N LEU A 235 -8.11 1.18 11.81
CA LEU A 235 -7.39 0.05 11.19
C LEU A 235 -6.12 -0.30 11.98
N ILE A 236 -5.33 0.71 12.36
CA ILE A 236 -4.12 0.53 13.17
C ILE A 236 -4.46 -0.14 14.51
N VAL A 237 -5.47 0.35 15.23
CA VAL A 237 -5.92 -0.24 16.49
C VAL A 237 -6.41 -1.67 16.28
N PHE A 238 -7.21 -1.91 15.23
CA PHE A 238 -7.69 -3.26 14.91
C PHE A 238 -6.54 -4.21 14.57
N PHE A 239 -5.52 -3.75 13.86
CA PHE A 239 -4.31 -4.50 13.58
C PHE A 239 -3.53 -4.82 14.86
N PHE A 240 -3.36 -3.85 15.77
CA PHE A 240 -2.74 -4.10 17.08
C PHE A 240 -3.52 -5.12 17.90
N ILE A 241 -4.86 -5.10 17.86
CA ILE A 241 -5.69 -6.10 18.53
C ILE A 241 -5.46 -7.49 17.94
N ILE A 242 -5.48 -7.62 16.61
CA ILE A 242 -5.17 -8.90 15.94
C ILE A 242 -3.78 -9.36 16.36
N GLN A 243 -2.77 -8.50 16.24
CA GLN A 243 -1.38 -8.83 16.59
C GLN A 243 -1.22 -9.26 18.05
N PHE A 244 -1.92 -8.58 18.97
CA PHE A 244 -1.90 -8.91 20.39
C PHE A 244 -2.55 -10.28 20.66
N VAL A 245 -3.70 -10.56 20.05
CA VAL A 245 -4.36 -11.87 20.12
C VAL A 245 -3.44 -12.96 19.55
N PHE A 246 -2.74 -12.68 18.45
CA PHE A 246 -1.75 -13.58 17.87
C PHE A 246 -0.59 -13.87 18.81
N TRP A 247 -0.03 -12.83 19.42
CA TRP A 247 1.08 -12.97 20.36
C TRP A 247 0.70 -13.87 21.55
N ILE A 248 -0.54 -13.75 22.05
CA ILE A 248 -1.06 -14.60 23.13
C ILE A 248 -1.25 -16.05 22.66
N ILE A 249 -1.87 -16.26 21.50
CA ILE A 249 -2.27 -17.62 21.04
C ILE A 249 -1.09 -18.40 20.45
N PHE A 250 -0.20 -17.74 19.71
CA PHE A 250 0.80 -18.37 18.86
C PHE A 250 2.24 -18.04 19.29
N SER A 251 2.46 -17.88 20.59
CA SER A 251 3.65 -17.26 21.21
C SER A 251 5.04 -17.72 20.74
N LEU A 252 5.20 -18.78 19.93
CA LEU A 252 6.51 -19.39 19.65
C LEU A 252 6.75 -20.04 18.26
N THR A 253 5.92 -19.84 17.22
CA THR A 253 6.21 -20.50 15.91
C THR A 253 6.08 -19.60 14.69
N GLY A 254 7.03 -19.72 13.74
CA GLY A 254 7.03 -18.99 12.45
C GLY A 254 5.78 -19.23 11.59
N TRP A 255 5.02 -20.30 11.89
CA TRP A 255 3.71 -20.60 11.28
C TRP A 255 2.62 -19.58 11.64
N ALA A 256 2.80 -18.76 12.68
CA ALA A 256 1.85 -17.73 13.11
C ALA A 256 1.64 -16.60 12.07
N LEU A 257 2.56 -16.43 11.12
CA LEU A 257 2.48 -15.39 10.10
C LEU A 257 1.31 -15.60 9.12
N LEU A 258 1.05 -16.85 8.72
CA LEU A 258 0.06 -17.19 7.70
C LEU A 258 -1.38 -16.89 8.18
N PRO A 259 -1.80 -17.36 9.37
CA PRO A 259 -3.10 -16.98 9.92
C PRO A 259 -3.20 -15.47 10.20
N GLY A 260 -2.08 -14.81 10.54
CA GLY A 260 -2.02 -13.36 10.74
C GLY A 260 -2.36 -12.58 9.46
N ILE A 261 -1.79 -12.99 8.33
CA ILE A 261 -2.10 -12.44 7.01
C ILE A 261 -3.57 -12.71 6.65
N ILE A 262 -4.13 -13.87 6.96
CA ILE A 262 -5.54 -14.17 6.65
C ILE A 262 -6.48 -13.27 7.46
N LEU A 263 -6.17 -13.04 8.75
CA LEU A 263 -7.02 -12.24 9.63
C LEU A 263 -6.93 -10.73 9.40
N ILE A 264 -5.84 -10.21 8.82
CA ILE A 264 -5.76 -8.79 8.44
C ILE A 264 -6.56 -8.47 7.18
N MET A 265 -6.80 -9.44 6.28
CA MET A 265 -7.50 -9.18 5.01
C MET A 265 -8.91 -8.60 5.18
N PRO A 266 -9.79 -9.15 6.06
CA PRO A 266 -11.07 -8.52 6.36
C PRO A 266 -10.94 -7.07 6.87
N ALA A 267 -9.89 -6.77 7.65
CA ALA A 267 -9.63 -5.43 8.15
C ALA A 267 -9.30 -4.45 7.01
N ILE A 268 -8.51 -4.90 6.04
CA ILE A 268 -8.14 -4.10 4.86
C ILE A 268 -9.40 -3.80 4.04
N VAL A 269 -10.24 -4.80 3.78
CA VAL A 269 -11.50 -4.61 3.05
C VAL A 269 -12.44 -3.67 3.80
N PHE A 270 -12.57 -3.85 5.11
CA PHE A 270 -13.34 -2.96 5.98
C PHE A 270 -12.85 -1.51 5.90
N ALA A 271 -11.54 -1.30 5.95
CA ALA A 271 -10.95 0.03 5.84
C ALA A 271 -11.23 0.70 4.51
N ARG A 272 -11.14 -0.04 3.39
CA ARG A 272 -11.52 0.48 2.07
C ARG A 272 -12.99 0.91 2.03
N ILE A 273 -13.90 0.09 2.59
CA ILE A 273 -15.34 0.43 2.69
C ILE A 273 -15.54 1.69 3.55
N LEU A 274 -14.88 1.76 4.70
CA LEU A 274 -14.96 2.89 5.62
C LEU A 274 -14.50 4.18 4.94
N LEU A 275 -13.37 4.13 4.21
CA LEU A 275 -12.87 5.25 3.43
C LEU A 275 -13.87 5.73 2.38
N PHE A 276 -14.48 4.81 1.60
CA PHE A 276 -15.52 5.20 0.64
C PHE A 276 -16.73 5.86 1.30
N LYS A 277 -17.15 5.39 2.47
CA LYS A 277 -18.28 5.99 3.20
C LYS A 277 -17.92 7.34 3.81
N THR A 278 -16.71 7.47 4.36
CA THR A 278 -16.16 8.75 4.85
C THR A 278 -16.10 9.76 3.71
N ALA A 279 -15.59 9.34 2.54
CA ALA A 279 -15.56 10.14 1.33
C ALA A 279 -16.99 10.55 0.95
N ALA A 280 -17.94 9.63 0.80
CA ALA A 280 -19.32 9.96 0.42
C ALA A 280 -20.01 10.95 1.37
N LEU A 281 -19.72 10.90 2.67
CA LEU A 281 -20.33 11.78 3.68
C LEU A 281 -19.75 13.21 3.63
N TYR A 282 -18.44 13.34 3.43
CA TYR A 282 -17.73 14.63 3.55
C TYR A 282 -17.28 15.22 2.21
N TRP A 283 -17.33 14.43 1.15
CA TRP A 283 -17.06 14.83 -0.23
C TRP A 283 -18.38 15.08 -0.94
N GLN A 284 -18.97 16.25 -0.71
CA GLN A 284 -19.96 16.78 -1.64
C GLN A 284 -19.17 17.62 -2.64
N PRO A 285 -18.99 17.16 -3.90
CA PRO A 285 -18.45 18.05 -4.92
C PRO A 285 -19.37 19.27 -4.89
N LYS A 286 -18.82 20.47 -4.66
CA LYS A 286 -19.58 21.71 -4.81
C LYS A 286 -20.30 21.52 -6.14
N LYS A 287 -21.64 21.40 -6.11
CA LYS A 287 -22.42 21.43 -7.34
C LYS A 287 -21.94 22.72 -7.97
N HIS A 288 -21.12 22.62 -9.02
CA HIS A 288 -20.92 23.73 -9.89
C HIS A 288 -22.33 23.97 -10.40
N VAL A 289 -23.00 24.93 -9.74
CA VAL A 289 -24.18 25.58 -10.23
C VAL A 289 -23.77 25.91 -11.65
N LYS A 290 -24.32 25.16 -12.61
CA LYS A 290 -24.36 25.59 -13.99
C LYS A 290 -25.06 26.94 -13.88
N LYS A 291 -24.28 28.01 -13.81
CA LYS A 291 -24.79 29.32 -14.18
C LYS A 291 -25.24 29.09 -15.62
N LYS A 292 -26.55 29.20 -15.80
CA LYS A 292 -27.24 29.09 -17.08
C LYS A 292 -26.54 29.96 -18.11
#